data_AF-A0A1M7NEG6-F1
#
_entry.id   AF-A0A1M7NEG6-F1
#
_cell.length_a   1.000
_cell.length_b   1.000
_cell.length_c   1.000
_cell.angle_alpha   90.00
_cell.angle_beta   90.00
_cell.angle_gamma   90.00
#
_symmetry.space_group_name_H-M   'P 1'
#
loop_
_entity.id
_entity.type
_entity.pdbx_description
1 polymer ?
#
loop_
_entity_poly.entity_id
_entity_poly.type
_entity_poly.pdbx_seq_one_letter_code
_entity_poly.pdbx_strand_id
1 'polypeptide(L)'
;MNERSLYTYAMAKSLYDNRNGDILDILVPFVVLIVKNEGPEAGITQFEIRKELRKNYNLKIPLYVLKSIITRAKRSNYLKQKSKKVYLAEEADQF
;
A
#
# COMPACT_ATOMS: atom_id res chain seq x y z
N MET A 1 25.34 -4.70 8.22
CA MET A 1 24.09 -3.94 7.97
C MET A 1 24.50 -2.63 7.31
N ASN A 2 23.97 -2.28 6.13
CA ASN A 2 24.35 -1.07 5.40
C ASN A 2 23.82 0.18 6.15
N GLU A 3 24.61 1.26 6.22
CA GLU A 3 24.19 2.55 6.81
C GLU A 3 22.83 3.02 6.27
N ARG A 4 22.58 2.88 4.96
CA ARG A 4 21.27 3.17 4.35
C ARG A 4 20.13 2.35 4.95
N SER A 5 20.36 1.07 5.25
CA SER A 5 19.35 0.23 5.88
C SER A 5 19.05 0.66 7.32
N LEU A 6 20.08 1.12 8.05
CA LEU A 6 19.90 1.68 9.39
C LEU A 6 19.12 3.00 9.34
N TYR A 7 19.41 3.88 8.37
CA TYR A 7 18.68 5.13 8.16
C TYR A 7 17.22 4.87 7.76
N THR A 8 16.96 3.96 6.81
CA THR A 8 15.59 3.59 6.43
C THR A 8 14.83 3.01 7.62
N TYR A 9 15.46 2.15 8.41
CA TYR A 9 14.86 1.61 9.63
C TYR A 9 14.57 2.70 10.66
N ALA A 10 15.54 3.57 10.95
CA ALA A 10 15.39 4.67 11.91
C ALA A 10 14.29 5.64 11.48
N MET A 11 14.17 5.93 10.18
CA MET A 11 13.11 6.76 9.63
C MET A 11 11.74 6.08 9.76
N ALA A 12 11.64 4.81 9.41
CA ALA A 12 10.39 4.05 9.55
C ALA A 12 9.98 3.91 11.02
N LYS A 13 10.95 3.72 11.92
CA LYS A 13 10.75 3.69 13.37
C LYS A 13 10.29 5.06 13.90
N SER A 14 10.91 6.15 13.45
CA SER A 14 10.49 7.50 13.83
C SER A 14 9.06 7.81 13.36
N LEU A 15 8.68 7.37 12.16
CA LEU A 15 7.31 7.51 11.66
C LEU A 15 6.31 6.68 12.48
N TYR A 16 6.69 5.46 12.87
CA TYR A 16 5.90 4.62 13.79
C TYR A 16 5.73 5.28 15.16
N ASP A 17 6.85 5.69 15.78
CA ASP A 17 6.89 6.29 17.12
C ASP A 17 6.11 7.62 17.18
N ASN A 18 6.11 8.42 16.11
CA ASN A 18 5.48 9.76 16.09
C ASN A 18 4.01 9.77 15.62
N ARG A 19 3.53 8.74 14.91
CA ARG A 19 2.14 8.70 14.41
C ARG A 19 1.22 7.72 15.15
N ASN A 20 1.72 6.97 16.13
CA ASN A 20 1.03 5.80 16.70
C ASN A 20 0.52 4.81 15.61
N GLY A 21 1.09 4.88 14.41
CA GLY A 21 0.67 4.14 13.23
C GLY A 21 1.57 2.94 13.02
N ASP A 22 1.05 1.87 12.42
CA ASP A 22 1.84 0.70 12.08
C ASP A 22 2.79 1.04 10.93
N ILE A 23 3.99 0.45 10.90
CA ILE A 23 4.95 0.64 9.80
C ILE A 23 4.35 0.31 8.43
N LEU A 24 3.36 -0.57 8.38
CA LEU A 24 2.62 -0.92 7.16
C LEU A 24 1.75 0.25 6.65
N ASP A 25 1.38 1.20 7.49
CA ASP A 25 0.57 2.35 7.10
C ASP A 25 1.36 3.29 6.16
N ILE A 26 2.69 3.29 6.24
CA ILE A 26 3.59 4.00 5.32
C ILE A 26 3.45 3.47 3.88
N LEU A 27 3.05 2.20 3.73
CA LEU A 27 2.93 1.54 2.43
C LEU A 27 1.54 1.70 1.79
N VAL A 28 0.55 2.19 2.54
CA VAL A 28 -0.82 2.40 2.06
C VAL A 28 -0.88 3.34 0.84
N PRO A 29 -0.24 4.53 0.84
CA PRO A 29 -0.30 5.45 -0.30
C PRO A 29 0.16 4.83 -1.61
N PHE A 30 1.21 4.01 -1.58
CA PHE A 30 1.73 3.33 -2.77
C PHE A 30 0.72 2.34 -3.34
N VAL A 31 0.02 1.59 -2.49
CA VAL A 31 -1.03 0.66 -2.94
C VAL A 31 -2.21 1.42 -3.53
N VAL A 32 -2.62 2.53 -2.92
CA VAL A 32 -3.72 3.37 -3.42
C VAL A 32 -3.39 3.95 -4.79
N LEU A 33 -2.19 4.51 -4.98
CA LEU A 33 -1.70 5.03 -6.26
C LEU A 33 -1.70 3.99 -7.37
N ILE A 34 -1.28 2.76 -7.07
CA ILE A 34 -1.32 1.65 -8.03
C ILE A 34 -2.76 1.35 -8.46
N VAL A 35 -3.68 1.25 -7.50
CA VAL A 35 -5.10 0.97 -7.81
C VAL A 35 -5.72 2.11 -8.61
N LYS A 36 -5.39 3.37 -8.29
CA LYS A 36 -5.84 4.56 -9.01
C LYS A 36 -5.39 4.57 -10.47
N ASN A 37 -4.12 4.26 -10.71
CA ASN A 37 -3.54 4.38 -12.06
C ASN A 37 -3.88 3.17 -12.95
N GLU A 38 -3.99 1.97 -12.37
CA GLU A 38 -4.00 0.72 -13.14
C GLU A 38 -5.35 -0.01 -13.11
N GLY A 39 -6.27 0.35 -12.19
CA GLY A 39 -7.53 -0.38 -12.02
C GLY A 39 -8.78 0.45 -11.68
N PRO A 40 -8.95 1.70 -12.17
CA PRO A 40 -10.04 2.56 -11.71
C PRO A 40 -11.45 1.98 -11.98
N GLU A 41 -11.69 1.35 -13.13
CA GLU A 41 -13.01 0.80 -13.48
C GLU A 41 -13.09 -0.73 -13.33
N ALA A 42 -12.10 -1.45 -13.88
CA ALA A 42 -12.14 -2.90 -13.90
C ALA A 42 -11.77 -3.54 -12.55
N GLY A 43 -11.14 -2.79 -11.65
CA GLY A 43 -10.51 -3.28 -10.43
C GLY A 43 -9.28 -4.15 -10.70
N ILE A 44 -8.34 -4.12 -9.77
CA ILE A 44 -7.04 -4.79 -9.88
C ILE A 44 -6.87 -5.87 -8.82
N THR A 45 -6.24 -6.98 -9.16
CA THR A 45 -5.99 -8.09 -8.23
C THR A 45 -4.75 -7.84 -7.36
N GLN A 46 -4.65 -8.55 -6.22
CA GLN A 46 -3.46 -8.47 -5.36
C GLN A 46 -2.15 -8.87 -6.07
N PHE A 47 -2.23 -9.78 -7.06
CA PHE A 47 -1.07 -10.19 -7.83
C PHE A 47 -0.57 -9.08 -8.75
N GLU A 48 -1.49 -8.38 -9.41
CA GLU A 48 -1.19 -7.24 -10.27
C GLU A 48 -0.68 -6.06 -9.45
N ILE A 49 -1.31 -5.74 -8.31
CA ILE A 49 -0.79 -4.72 -7.39
C ILE A 49 0.66 -5.03 -6.98
N ARG A 50 0.95 -6.29 -6.61
CA ARG A 50 2.32 -6.70 -6.25
C ARG A 50 3.30 -6.54 -7.42
N LYS A 51 2.85 -6.87 -8.63
CA LYS A 51 3.67 -6.74 -9.85
C LYS A 51 4.01 -5.27 -10.11
N GLU A 52 3.02 -4.38 -10.04
CA GLU A 52 3.22 -2.96 -10.29
C GLU A 52 4.01 -2.27 -9.17
N LEU A 53 3.85 -2.67 -7.90
CA LEU A 53 4.70 -2.19 -6.79
C LEU A 53 6.18 -2.52 -7.01
N ARG A 54 6.46 -3.73 -7.52
CA ARG A 54 7.83 -4.14 -7.86
C ARG A 54 8.36 -3.36 -9.06
N LYS A 55 7.53 -3.14 -10.08
CA LYS A 55 7.91 -2.46 -11.31
C LYS A 55 8.16 -0.95 -11.09
N ASN A 56 7.26 -0.28 -10.40
CA ASN A 56 7.25 1.18 -10.28
C ASN A 56 8.09 1.69 -9.10
N TYR A 57 8.24 0.88 -8.03
CA TYR A 57 8.90 1.32 -6.79
C TYR A 57 10.00 0.35 -6.31
N ASN A 58 10.29 -0.73 -7.04
CA ASN A 58 11.19 -1.81 -6.62
C ASN A 58 10.82 -2.43 -5.26
N LEU A 59 9.54 -2.35 -4.87
CA LEU A 59 9.04 -2.87 -3.60
C LEU A 59 8.65 -4.35 -3.74
N LYS A 60 9.43 -5.23 -3.11
CA LYS A 60 9.15 -6.67 -3.05
C LYS A 60 8.34 -7.01 -1.80
N ILE A 61 7.02 -6.93 -1.91
CA ILE A 61 6.10 -7.19 -0.79
C ILE A 61 5.52 -8.61 -0.88
N PRO A 62 5.61 -9.43 0.19
CA PRO A 62 4.92 -10.71 0.25
C PRO A 62 3.39 -10.55 0.20
N LEU A 63 2.67 -11.51 -0.40
CA LEU A 63 1.21 -11.40 -0.58
C LEU A 63 0.44 -11.27 0.74
N TYR A 64 0.88 -11.97 1.80
CA TYR A 64 0.22 -11.86 3.12
C TYR A 64 0.37 -10.46 3.73
N VAL A 65 1.53 -9.80 3.51
CA VAL A 65 1.75 -8.40 3.93
C VAL A 65 0.90 -7.45 3.09
N LEU A 66 0.87 -7.66 1.77
CA LEU A 66 0.05 -6.84 0.86
C LEU A 66 -1.44 -6.92 1.22
N LYS A 67 -1.93 -8.10 1.60
CA LYS A 67 -3.30 -8.28 2.11
C LYS A 67 -3.56 -7.42 3.36
N SER A 68 -2.61 -7.35 4.29
CA SER A 68 -2.70 -6.48 5.48
C SER A 68 -2.73 -5.00 5.10
N ILE A 69 -1.89 -4.56 4.16
CA ILE A 69 -1.87 -3.17 3.67
C ILE A 69 -3.19 -2.80 2.99
N ILE A 70 -3.72 -3.68 2.13
CA ILE A 70 -5.04 -3.48 1.49
C ILE A 70 -6.15 -3.42 2.54
N THR A 71 -6.08 -4.26 3.57
CA THR A 71 -7.06 -4.26 4.67
C THR A 71 -7.04 -2.94 5.43
N ARG A 72 -5.85 -2.38 5.68
CA ARG A 72 -5.67 -1.06 6.29
C ARG A 72 -6.24 0.05 5.41
N ALA A 73 -5.90 0.06 4.12
CA ALA A 73 -6.43 1.03 3.16
C ALA A 73 -7.97 1.00 3.06
N LYS A 74 -8.58 -0.19 3.19
CA LYS A 74 -10.05 -0.34 3.28
C LYS A 74 -10.63 0.24 4.57
N ARG A 75 -9.96 0.01 5.71
CA ARG A 75 -10.39 0.57 7.01
C ARG A 75 -10.34 2.10 7.02
N SER A 76 -9.40 2.68 6.27
CA SER A 76 -9.28 4.12 6.06
C SER A 76 -10.15 4.65 4.90
N ASN A 77 -11.04 3.82 4.36
CA ASN A 77 -11.97 4.14 3.27
C ASN A 77 -11.33 4.63 1.96
N TYR A 78 -10.05 4.31 1.70
CA TYR A 78 -9.40 4.61 0.42
C TYR A 78 -9.69 3.57 -0.65
N LEU A 79 -9.86 2.31 -0.25
CA LEU A 79 -10.06 1.19 -1.16
C LEU A 79 -11.34 0.43 -0.80
N LYS A 80 -11.99 -0.13 -1.81
CA LYS A 80 -13.05 -1.14 -1.68
C LYS A 80 -12.55 -2.45 -2.29
N GLN A 81 -13.08 -3.58 -1.81
CA GLN A 81 -12.72 -4.89 -2.37
C GLN A 81 -13.98 -5.69 -2.64
N LYS A 82 -14.16 -6.12 -3.89
CA LYS A 82 -15.26 -6.98 -4.33
C LYS A 82 -14.66 -8.24 -4.93
N SER A 83 -14.98 -9.39 -4.35
CA SER A 83 -14.34 -10.67 -4.71
C SER A 83 -12.80 -10.57 -4.62
N LYS A 84 -12.08 -10.95 -5.68
CA LYS A 84 -10.61 -10.94 -5.74
C LYS A 84 -10.03 -9.60 -6.19
N LYS A 85 -10.87 -8.61 -6.50
CA LYS A 85 -10.46 -7.32 -7.07
C LYS A 85 -10.59 -6.17 -6.08
N VAL A 86 -9.64 -5.25 -6.16
CA VAL A 86 -9.52 -4.05 -5.35
C VAL A 86 -9.81 -2.85 -6.24
N TYR A 87 -10.56 -1.89 -5.70
CA TYR A 87 -11.08 -0.71 -6.36
C TYR A 87 -10.79 0.51 -5.50
N LEU A 88 -10.77 1.70 -6.09
CA LEU A 88 -10.86 2.93 -5.31
C LEU A 88 -12.22 3.04 -4.63
N ALA A 89 -12.23 3.60 -3.43
CA ALA A 89 -13.46 4.09 -2.84
C ALA A 89 -13.83 5.45 -3.47
N GLU A 90 -15.12 5.78 -3.52
CA GLU A 90 -15.61 7.07 -4.07
C GLU A 90 -15.04 8.28 -3.30
N GLU A 91 -14.62 8.11 -2.05
CA GLU A 91 -14.01 9.15 -1.21
C GLU A 91 -12.49 9.32 -1.45
N ALA A 92 -11.88 8.44 -2.26
CA ALA A 92 -10.43 8.45 -2.50
C ALA A 92 -9.98 9.45 -3.59
N ASP A 93 -10.91 10.18 -4.21
CA ASP A 93 -10.62 11.16 -5.28
C ASP A 93 -9.78 12.35 -4.82
N GLN A 94 -9.55 12.50 -3.50
CA GLN A 94 -8.72 13.56 -2.91
C GLN A 94 -7.23 13.20 -2.73
N PHE A 95 -6.80 12.00 -3.16
CA PHE A 95 -5.39 11.55 -3.09
C PHE A 95 -4.66 11.63 -4.42
#